data_AF-A0A401FYT6-F1
#
_entry.id   AF-A0A401FYT6-F1
#
_cell.length_a   1.000
_cell.length_b   1.000
_cell.length_c   1.000
_cell.angle_alpha   90.00
_cell.angle_beta   90.00
_cell.angle_gamma   90.00
#
_symmetry.space_group_name_H-M   'P 1'
#
loop_
_entity.id
_entity.type
_entity.pdbx_description
1 polymer ?
#
loop_
_entity_poly.entity_id
_entity_poly.type
_entity_poly.pdbx_seq_one_letter_code
_entity_poly.pdbx_strand_id
1 'polypeptide(L)'
;MNSEITVAHSKAEFDRIQHIKARALEESEEQTAVLPDDAADTVSEKLTQTTDVHQSREEDIMATAKPDPKAAPSQEAAPKTEQNKKSETGEPVSGEQKLASDLLQHLTATKMTAGQLDLLLEKLELQFDHLVHGQLVGKLKQTDNYTFAKEYLDMEIQPMKEVMERMKRLIGVLQDKQITLADDLAEVKQEIHADIAKVRTEIEAAVDSGKKESRNGIERQSKTVSAKVDHEIQRLNHNIDDQMKGFRNELTEALQQERRESGSELKTLRSKFESDTDKLRESLVEKVRQEGERVEAETRKIGQEAADARQKVQDSLHTLSEYLLLVIEAAGLRDKIEKLSYDKSLEEMKNLKL
;
A
#
# COMPACT_ATOMS: atom_id res chain seq x y z
N MET A 1 42.14 -12.70 -9.80
CA MET A 1 40.74 -13.07 -9.52
C MET A 1 39.88 -12.02 -10.19
N ASN A 2 39.32 -12.37 -11.35
CA ASN A 2 38.50 -11.49 -12.18
C ASN A 2 37.04 -11.56 -11.71
N SER A 3 36.37 -10.41 -11.61
CA SER A 3 34.90 -10.34 -11.66
C SER A 3 34.51 -9.11 -12.48
N GLU A 4 34.31 -9.34 -13.78
CA GLU A 4 33.58 -8.45 -14.67
C GLU A 4 32.13 -8.38 -14.19
N ILE A 5 31.67 -7.17 -13.86
CA ILE A 5 30.25 -6.89 -13.61
C ILE A 5 29.61 -6.61 -14.98
N THR A 6 28.76 -7.53 -15.39
CA THR A 6 27.97 -7.53 -16.62
C THR A 6 26.97 -6.37 -16.64
N VAL A 7 27.33 -5.27 -17.31
CA VAL A 7 26.40 -4.23 -17.76
C VAL A 7 25.71 -4.72 -19.03
N ALA A 8 24.74 -5.63 -18.89
CA ALA A 8 24.00 -6.17 -20.04
C ALA A 8 22.50 -6.38 -19.76
N HIS A 9 21.90 -5.63 -18.83
CA HIS A 9 20.46 -5.72 -18.52
C HIS A 9 19.67 -4.41 -18.70
N SER A 10 20.27 -3.31 -19.20
CA SER A 10 19.62 -1.99 -19.12
C SER A 10 18.87 -1.50 -20.37
N LYS A 11 18.81 -2.24 -21.48
CA LYS A 11 18.15 -1.74 -22.70
C LYS A 11 16.76 -2.35 -22.94
N ALA A 12 16.64 -3.66 -22.81
CA ALA A 12 15.36 -4.36 -23.01
C ALA A 12 14.31 -3.99 -21.95
N GLU A 13 14.71 -3.75 -20.70
CA GLU A 13 13.78 -3.29 -19.65
C GLU A 13 13.36 -1.83 -19.83
N PHE A 14 14.27 -0.97 -20.30
CA PHE A 14 13.96 0.42 -20.61
C PHE A 14 12.95 0.51 -21.77
N ASP A 15 13.16 -0.26 -22.83
CA ASP A 15 12.25 -0.31 -23.98
C ASP A 15 10.87 -0.87 -23.59
N ARG A 16 10.82 -1.83 -22.65
CA ARG A 16 9.56 -2.35 -22.09
C ARG A 16 8.77 -1.28 -21.31
N ILE A 17 9.46 -0.50 -20.48
CA ILE A 17 8.83 0.56 -19.68
C ILE A 17 8.30 1.68 -20.58
N GLN A 18 9.03 2.05 -21.63
CA GLN A 18 8.57 3.04 -22.60
C GLN A 18 7.34 2.56 -23.39
N HIS A 19 7.29 1.26 -23.75
CA HIS A 19 6.12 0.70 -24.43
C HIS A 19 4.86 0.67 -23.55
N ILE A 20 5.00 0.36 -22.26
CA ILE A 20 3.87 0.38 -21.31
C ILE A 20 3.35 1.81 -21.14
N LYS A 21 4.26 2.79 -21.07
CA LYS A 21 3.89 4.20 -20.95
C LYS A 21 3.19 4.75 -22.21
N ALA A 22 3.61 4.33 -23.40
CA ALA A 22 2.98 4.72 -24.66
C ALA A 22 1.55 4.14 -24.78
N ARG A 23 1.35 2.87 -24.39
CA ARG A 23 0.04 2.22 -24.44
C ARG A 23 -0.96 2.84 -23.45
N ALA A 24 -0.50 3.25 -22.27
CA ALA A 24 -1.33 3.94 -21.29
C ALA A 24 -1.76 5.35 -21.74
N LEU A 25 -1.01 6.00 -22.64
CA LEU A 25 -1.40 7.27 -23.24
C LEU A 25 -2.41 7.08 -24.38
N GLU A 26 -2.25 6.06 -25.23
CA GLU A 26 -3.23 5.73 -26.28
C GLU A 26 -4.61 5.35 -25.70
N GLU A 27 -4.62 4.56 -24.61
CA GLU A 27 -5.87 4.19 -23.91
C GLU A 27 -6.54 5.38 -23.19
N SER A 28 -5.77 6.44 -22.89
CA SER A 28 -6.30 7.69 -22.30
C SER A 28 -6.88 8.64 -23.35
N GLU A 29 -6.42 8.59 -24.60
CA GLU A 29 -6.93 9.44 -25.68
C GLU A 29 -8.18 8.84 -26.34
N GLU A 30 -8.33 7.51 -26.39
CA GLU A 30 -9.53 6.85 -26.93
C GLU A 30 -10.79 6.99 -26.04
N GLN A 31 -10.67 7.43 -24.78
CA GLN A 31 -11.82 7.66 -23.88
C GLN A 31 -12.31 9.12 -23.84
N THR A 32 -11.69 10.05 -24.57
CA THR A 32 -12.07 11.47 -24.55
C THR A 32 -12.73 11.99 -25.83
N ALA A 33 -12.94 11.12 -26.83
CA ALA A 33 -13.67 11.48 -28.04
C ALA A 33 -15.06 10.82 -28.05
N VAL A 34 -16.09 11.66 -28.17
CA VAL A 34 -17.54 11.36 -28.33
C VAL A 34 -18.36 11.39 -27.04
N LEU A 35 -18.80 12.59 -26.67
CA LEU A 35 -20.16 12.83 -26.16
C LEU A 35 -20.75 14.04 -26.90
N PRO A 36 -21.94 13.94 -27.50
CA PRO A 36 -22.78 15.10 -27.80
C PRO A 36 -23.53 15.53 -26.53
N ASP A 37 -23.68 16.85 -26.40
CA ASP A 37 -24.56 17.53 -25.45
C ASP A 37 -26.02 17.08 -25.63
N ASP A 38 -26.58 16.43 -24.61
CA ASP A 38 -27.98 16.51 -24.14
C ASP A 38 -28.41 15.20 -23.48
N ALA A 39 -28.50 15.22 -22.14
CA ALA A 39 -29.54 14.55 -21.34
C ALA A 39 -29.11 14.58 -19.87
N ALA A 40 -29.58 15.61 -19.16
CA ALA A 40 -29.76 15.51 -17.72
C ALA A 40 -30.83 14.45 -17.40
N ASP A 41 -30.70 13.84 -16.22
CA ASP A 41 -31.61 12.87 -15.61
C ASP A 41 -31.65 11.47 -16.22
N THR A 42 -30.93 10.54 -15.58
CA THR A 42 -31.38 9.18 -15.16
C THR A 42 -30.25 8.15 -15.14
N VAL A 43 -29.34 8.15 -14.14
CA VAL A 43 -28.57 6.93 -13.80
C VAL A 43 -28.22 6.90 -12.31
N SER A 44 -29.13 6.36 -11.49
CA SER A 44 -28.81 5.80 -10.17
C SER A 44 -29.42 4.40 -10.09
N GLU A 45 -29.01 3.53 -11.00
CA GLU A 45 -29.33 2.10 -10.93
C GLU A 45 -28.46 1.33 -11.92
N LYS A 46 -27.33 0.82 -11.43
CA LYS A 46 -26.63 -0.39 -11.90
C LYS A 46 -25.22 -0.43 -11.31
N LEU A 47 -25.09 -0.97 -10.10
CA LEU A 47 -23.81 -1.52 -9.65
C LEU A 47 -24.02 -2.63 -8.61
N THR A 48 -24.69 -3.71 -8.99
CA THR A 48 -24.63 -5.00 -8.27
C THR A 48 -24.88 -6.13 -9.26
N GLN A 49 -23.83 -6.59 -9.94
CA GLN A 49 -23.76 -7.95 -10.48
C GLN A 49 -22.31 -8.24 -10.90
N THR A 50 -21.89 -9.50 -10.73
CA THR A 50 -20.51 -10.03 -10.72
C THR A 50 -19.85 -9.84 -9.35
N THR A 51 -19.62 -10.88 -8.55
CA THR A 51 -18.85 -12.08 -8.91
C THR A 51 -19.25 -13.22 -7.96
N ASP A 52 -19.84 -14.26 -8.53
CA ASP A 52 -19.86 -15.62 -7.98
C ASP A 52 -18.90 -16.44 -8.85
N VAL A 53 -18.22 -17.42 -8.24
CA VAL A 53 -17.28 -18.44 -8.78
C VAL A 53 -15.88 -18.32 -8.15
N HIS A 54 -15.68 -19.02 -7.04
CA HIS A 54 -14.70 -20.10 -6.95
C HIS A 54 -14.89 -20.88 -5.64
N GLN A 55 -15.53 -22.05 -5.75
CA GLN A 55 -15.41 -23.14 -4.79
C GLN A 55 -14.12 -23.91 -5.06
N SER A 56 -13.34 -24.16 -4.01
CA SER A 56 -12.88 -25.50 -3.57
C SER A 56 -11.45 -25.48 -3.05
N ARG A 57 -11.28 -26.20 -1.94
CA ARG A 57 -10.06 -26.90 -1.49
C ARG A 57 -9.12 -26.11 -0.58
N GLU A 58 -9.27 -26.35 0.72
CA GLU A 58 -8.15 -26.83 1.56
C GLU A 58 -8.72 -27.46 2.85
N GLU A 59 -8.42 -28.75 3.00
CA GLU A 59 -8.57 -29.55 4.23
C GLU A 59 -7.33 -29.35 5.13
N ASP A 60 -7.47 -29.84 6.36
CA ASP A 60 -6.44 -30.07 7.39
C ASP A 60 -5.95 -28.87 8.20
N ILE A 61 -6.40 -28.80 9.46
CA ILE A 61 -5.56 -29.13 10.63
C ILE A 61 -6.48 -29.45 11.82
N MET A 62 -6.43 -30.72 12.25
CA MET A 62 -6.88 -31.16 13.57
C MET A 62 -5.91 -30.66 14.65
N ALA A 63 -6.45 -30.02 15.68
CA ALA A 63 -5.76 -29.88 16.96
C ALA A 63 -6.70 -30.30 18.10
N THR A 64 -6.34 -31.45 18.66
CA THR A 64 -6.90 -32.12 19.82
C THR A 64 -6.77 -31.29 21.09
N ALA A 65 -7.86 -31.12 21.84
CA ALA A 65 -7.79 -30.79 23.26
C ALA A 65 -8.75 -31.71 24.05
N LYS A 66 -8.15 -32.60 24.85
CA LYS A 66 -8.81 -33.42 25.88
C LYS A 66 -9.51 -32.54 26.92
N PRO A 67 -10.66 -32.96 27.46
CA PRO A 67 -11.07 -32.61 28.82
C PRO A 67 -10.64 -33.73 29.78
N ASP A 68 -10.10 -33.38 30.95
CA ASP A 68 -10.11 -34.26 32.11
C ASP A 68 -10.87 -33.59 33.27
N PRO A 69 -11.67 -34.36 34.05
CA PRO A 69 -12.59 -33.86 35.06
C PRO A 69 -12.06 -34.06 36.49
N LYS A 70 -12.65 -33.31 37.45
CA LYS A 70 -12.75 -33.49 38.93
C LYS A 70 -12.60 -32.11 39.60
N ALA A 71 -13.30 -31.72 40.67
CA ALA A 71 -14.45 -32.20 41.42
C ALA A 71 -14.81 -31.06 42.40
N ALA A 72 -16.12 -30.74 42.55
CA ALA A 72 -16.92 -30.42 43.76
C ALA A 72 -16.35 -29.58 44.95
N PRO A 73 -17.18 -29.09 45.92
CA PRO A 73 -18.51 -28.45 45.82
C PRO A 73 -18.69 -27.25 46.82
N SER A 74 -19.91 -26.67 46.79
CA SER A 74 -20.66 -26.02 47.90
C SER A 74 -20.32 -24.61 48.39
N GLN A 75 -21.32 -23.72 48.29
CA GLN A 75 -21.94 -22.86 49.35
C GLN A 75 -22.91 -21.89 48.62
N GLU A 76 -24.23 -22.07 48.68
CA GLU A 76 -25.13 -21.73 49.80
C GLU A 76 -25.06 -20.25 50.20
N ALA A 77 -25.93 -19.43 49.61
CA ALA A 77 -26.49 -18.23 50.24
C ALA A 77 -27.77 -17.81 49.52
N ALA A 78 -28.88 -17.81 50.26
CA ALA A 78 -30.20 -17.34 49.87
C ALA A 78 -30.21 -15.85 49.46
N PRO A 79 -31.33 -15.35 48.91
CA PRO A 79 -32.22 -14.64 49.82
C PRO A 79 -33.74 -14.91 49.63
N LYS A 80 -34.36 -15.13 50.80
CA LYS A 80 -35.59 -14.52 51.33
C LYS A 80 -36.83 -14.39 50.42
N THR A 81 -37.72 -15.31 50.70
CA THR A 81 -39.18 -15.21 50.83
C THR A 81 -39.70 -13.89 51.42
N GLU A 82 -40.70 -13.30 50.76
CA GLU A 82 -41.91 -12.67 51.33
C GLU A 82 -43.08 -13.22 50.47
N GLN A 83 -43.83 -14.22 50.93
CA GLN A 83 -45.14 -14.08 51.59
C GLN A 83 -45.94 -12.87 51.05
N ASN A 84 -47.12 -13.02 50.46
CA ASN A 84 -48.31 -13.48 51.17
C ASN A 84 -49.54 -13.55 50.22
N LYS A 85 -50.58 -14.28 50.67
CA LYS A 85 -51.89 -14.62 50.07
C LYS A 85 -51.86 -15.91 49.23
N LYS A 86 -52.03 -17.10 49.83
CA LYS A 86 -53.20 -17.61 50.57
C LYS A 86 -54.50 -17.52 49.75
N SER A 87 -54.76 -18.56 48.97
CA SER A 87 -56.10 -19.09 48.71
C SER A 87 -56.02 -20.61 48.82
N GLU A 88 -56.11 -21.08 50.07
CA GLU A 88 -56.66 -22.38 50.39
C GLU A 88 -58.09 -22.42 49.87
N THR A 89 -58.35 -23.26 48.87
CA THR A 89 -59.60 -24.01 48.73
C THR A 89 -59.26 -25.25 47.91
N GLY A 90 -58.74 -26.27 48.60
CA GLY A 90 -58.83 -27.63 48.12
C GLY A 90 -60.30 -28.02 48.16
N GLU A 91 -61.01 -27.79 47.06
CA GLU A 91 -62.31 -28.42 46.87
C GLU A 91 -62.11 -29.92 46.65
N PRO A 92 -62.93 -30.79 47.27
CA PRO A 92 -62.92 -32.20 46.95
C PRO A 92 -63.24 -32.32 45.46
N VAL A 93 -62.41 -33.03 44.69
CA VAL A 93 -62.68 -33.35 43.29
C VAL A 93 -64.03 -34.04 43.23
N SER A 94 -65.07 -33.26 42.91
CA SER A 94 -66.45 -33.74 42.80
C SER A 94 -66.47 -34.88 41.80
N GLY A 95 -67.29 -35.91 42.03
CA GLY A 95 -67.50 -36.99 41.05
C GLY A 95 -67.87 -36.47 39.65
N GLU A 96 -68.33 -35.21 39.53
CA GLU A 96 -68.57 -34.51 38.27
C GLU A 96 -67.29 -34.08 37.55
N GLN A 97 -66.24 -33.65 38.25
CA GLN A 97 -64.97 -33.26 37.62
C GLN A 97 -64.23 -34.47 37.04
N LYS A 98 -64.30 -35.61 37.74
CA LYS A 98 -63.75 -36.88 37.24
C LYS A 98 -64.53 -37.37 36.02
N LEU A 99 -65.87 -37.32 36.07
CA LEU A 99 -66.72 -37.67 34.92
C LEU A 99 -66.46 -36.74 33.73
N ALA A 100 -66.30 -35.43 33.95
CA ALA A 100 -65.98 -34.45 32.92
C ALA A 100 -64.60 -34.71 32.28
N SER A 101 -63.61 -35.08 33.08
CA SER A 101 -62.27 -35.45 32.61
C SER A 101 -62.30 -36.74 31.77
N ASP A 102 -63.03 -37.77 32.23
CA ASP A 102 -63.18 -39.03 31.50
C ASP A 102 -63.96 -38.82 30.18
N LEU A 103 -64.98 -37.95 30.19
CA LEU A 103 -65.74 -37.55 29.01
C LEU A 103 -64.87 -36.79 28.00
N LEU A 104 -64.05 -35.83 28.46
CA LEU A 104 -63.08 -35.11 27.64
C LEU A 104 -62.05 -36.04 27.01
N GLN A 105 -61.55 -37.01 27.76
CA GLN A 105 -60.60 -38.00 27.26
C GLN A 105 -61.23 -38.89 26.18
N HIS A 106 -62.49 -39.31 26.37
CA HIS A 106 -63.25 -40.06 25.38
C HIS A 106 -63.57 -39.22 24.13
N LEU A 107 -63.96 -37.95 24.28
CA LEU A 107 -64.20 -37.03 23.16
C LEU A 107 -62.93 -36.80 22.34
N THR A 108 -61.78 -36.69 23.01
CA THR A 108 -60.47 -36.57 22.36
C THR A 108 -60.14 -37.85 21.57
N ALA A 109 -60.43 -39.03 22.13
CA ALA A 109 -60.22 -40.32 21.48
C ALA A 109 -61.16 -40.53 20.26
N THR A 110 -62.38 -40.02 20.30
CA THR A 110 -63.37 -40.13 19.20
C THR A 110 -63.31 -38.96 18.22
N LYS A 111 -62.46 -37.95 18.46
CA LYS A 111 -62.38 -36.68 17.70
C LYS A 111 -63.72 -35.93 17.63
N MET A 112 -64.59 -36.13 18.62
CA MET A 112 -65.87 -35.40 18.69
C MET A 112 -65.70 -34.10 19.46
N THR A 113 -66.27 -33.01 18.94
CA THR A 113 -66.33 -31.73 19.65
C THR A 113 -67.47 -31.73 20.69
N ALA A 114 -67.40 -30.84 21.67
CA ALA A 114 -68.48 -30.68 22.65
C ALA A 114 -69.83 -30.36 21.98
N GLY A 115 -69.84 -29.57 20.89
CA GLY A 115 -71.05 -29.32 20.09
C GLY A 115 -71.55 -30.54 19.30
N GLN A 116 -70.65 -31.43 18.86
CA GLN A 116 -71.07 -32.70 18.24
C GLN A 116 -71.66 -33.67 19.28
N LEU A 117 -71.17 -33.66 20.52
CA LEU A 117 -71.74 -34.45 21.61
C LEU A 117 -73.12 -33.92 22.03
N ASP A 118 -73.29 -32.59 22.07
CA ASP A 118 -74.58 -31.95 22.34
C ASP A 118 -75.66 -32.40 21.35
N LEU A 119 -75.33 -32.34 20.05
CA LEU A 119 -76.20 -32.78 18.97
C LEU A 119 -76.57 -34.28 19.06
N LEU A 120 -75.64 -35.12 19.51
CA LEU A 120 -75.91 -36.54 19.75
C LEU A 120 -76.81 -36.75 20.96
N LEU A 121 -76.66 -35.94 22.00
CA LEU A 121 -77.49 -35.99 23.19
C LEU A 121 -78.93 -35.55 22.91
N GLU A 122 -79.11 -34.47 22.13
CA GLU A 122 -80.43 -34.04 21.64
C GLU A 122 -81.11 -35.15 20.82
N LYS A 123 -80.35 -35.83 19.95
CA LYS A 123 -80.87 -36.94 19.15
C LYS A 123 -81.25 -38.15 20.01
N LEU A 124 -80.46 -38.45 21.04
CA LEU A 124 -80.74 -39.52 21.99
C LEU A 124 -82.00 -39.22 22.81
N GLU A 125 -82.15 -37.98 23.27
CA GLU A 125 -83.33 -37.51 24.00
C GLU A 125 -84.60 -37.63 23.15
N LEU A 126 -84.56 -37.18 21.89
CA LEU A 126 -85.66 -37.33 20.93
C LEU A 126 -86.03 -38.80 20.69
N GLN A 127 -85.04 -39.68 20.54
CA GLN A 127 -85.28 -41.11 20.36
C GLN A 127 -85.84 -41.77 21.62
N PHE A 128 -85.33 -41.38 22.78
CA PHE A 128 -85.79 -41.86 24.07
C PHE A 128 -87.24 -41.44 24.34
N ASP A 129 -87.58 -40.18 24.09
CA ASP A 129 -88.95 -39.69 24.23
C ASP A 129 -89.91 -40.35 23.24
N HIS A 130 -89.49 -40.56 22.00
CA HIS A 130 -90.30 -41.28 21.01
C HIS A 130 -90.57 -42.75 21.44
N LEU A 131 -89.56 -43.44 21.97
CA LEU A 131 -89.69 -44.82 22.42
C LEU A 131 -90.58 -44.92 23.67
N VAL A 132 -90.29 -44.11 24.69
CA VAL A 132 -90.99 -44.10 25.98
C VAL A 132 -92.42 -43.60 25.81
N HIS A 133 -92.59 -42.35 25.39
CA HIS A 133 -93.89 -41.68 25.40
C HIS A 133 -94.72 -42.05 24.17
N GLY A 134 -94.07 -42.26 23.03
CA GLY A 134 -94.73 -42.64 21.78
C GLY A 134 -95.13 -44.11 21.74
N GLN A 135 -94.19 -45.03 21.95
CA GLN A 135 -94.43 -46.47 21.76
C GLN A 135 -94.86 -47.18 23.05
N LEU A 136 -94.14 -46.98 24.15
CA LEU A 136 -94.32 -47.74 25.38
C LEU A 136 -95.56 -47.28 26.15
N VAL A 137 -95.66 -45.98 26.46
CA VAL A 137 -96.83 -45.38 27.11
C VAL A 137 -98.07 -45.52 26.21
N GLY A 138 -97.91 -45.40 24.89
CA GLY A 138 -98.99 -45.62 23.91
C GLY A 138 -99.57 -47.04 23.95
N LYS A 139 -98.71 -48.07 24.11
CA LYS A 139 -99.14 -49.48 24.30
C LYS A 139 -99.69 -49.72 25.71
N LEU A 140 -99.11 -49.12 26.74
CA LEU A 140 -99.58 -49.22 28.12
C LEU A 140 -101.00 -48.65 28.30
N LYS A 141 -101.38 -47.60 27.55
CA LYS A 141 -102.75 -47.03 27.55
C LYS A 141 -103.84 -48.02 27.15
N GLN A 142 -103.47 -49.11 26.48
CA GLN A 142 -104.39 -50.17 26.04
C GLN A 142 -104.56 -51.28 27.11
N THR A 143 -103.96 -51.12 28.28
CA THR A 143 -104.00 -52.10 29.38
C THR A 143 -104.81 -51.56 30.56
N ASP A 144 -105.54 -52.44 31.25
CA ASP A 144 -106.42 -52.06 32.38
C ASP A 144 -105.65 -51.53 33.61
N ASN A 145 -104.33 -51.75 33.67
CA ASN A 145 -103.43 -51.31 34.75
C ASN A 145 -102.54 -50.13 34.36
N TYR A 146 -102.98 -49.31 33.39
CA TYR A 146 -102.22 -48.19 32.84
C TYR A 146 -101.60 -47.27 33.90
N THR A 147 -102.34 -46.89 34.95
CA THR A 147 -101.87 -45.95 35.96
C THR A 147 -100.64 -46.47 36.72
N PHE A 148 -100.69 -47.72 37.18
CA PHE A 148 -99.58 -48.34 37.91
C PHE A 148 -98.36 -48.57 37.01
N ALA A 149 -98.59 -49.06 35.80
CA ALA A 149 -97.51 -49.31 34.85
C ALA A 149 -96.84 -48.00 34.39
N LYS A 150 -97.60 -46.90 34.28
CA LYS A 150 -97.07 -45.56 33.98
C LYS A 150 -96.23 -45.01 35.13
N GLU A 151 -96.72 -45.09 36.37
CA GLU A 151 -95.96 -44.61 37.54
C GLU A 151 -94.65 -45.38 37.73
N TYR A 152 -94.68 -46.70 37.54
CA TYR A 152 -93.48 -47.53 37.57
C TYR A 152 -92.49 -47.15 36.46
N LEU A 153 -93.00 -46.93 35.23
CA LEU A 153 -92.18 -46.49 34.11
C LEU A 153 -91.56 -45.11 34.34
N ASP A 154 -92.35 -44.15 34.84
CA ASP A 154 -91.90 -42.81 35.17
C ASP A 154 -90.80 -42.87 36.25
N MET A 155 -90.91 -43.78 37.22
CA MET A 155 -89.89 -44.02 38.26
C MET A 155 -88.59 -44.60 37.69
N GLU A 156 -88.66 -45.55 36.76
CA GLU A 156 -87.46 -46.15 36.13
C GLU A 156 -86.79 -45.22 35.11
N ILE A 157 -87.55 -44.29 34.53
CA ILE A 157 -87.06 -43.36 33.51
C ILE A 157 -86.41 -42.13 34.12
N GLN A 158 -86.87 -41.70 35.29
CA GLN A 158 -86.37 -40.50 35.96
C GLN A 158 -84.84 -40.48 36.13
N PRO A 159 -84.17 -41.57 36.55
CA PRO A 159 -82.71 -41.63 36.61
C PRO A 159 -82.02 -41.38 35.25
N MET A 160 -82.62 -41.83 34.13
CA MET A 160 -82.04 -41.61 32.80
C MET A 160 -82.17 -40.15 32.37
N LYS A 161 -83.30 -39.51 32.67
CA LYS A 161 -83.49 -38.06 32.44
C LYS A 161 -82.50 -37.24 33.26
N GLU A 162 -82.28 -37.60 34.52
CA GLU A 162 -81.28 -36.95 35.37
C GLU A 162 -79.85 -37.10 34.83
N VAL A 163 -79.51 -38.27 34.27
CA VAL A 163 -78.20 -38.49 33.61
C VAL A 163 -78.07 -37.63 32.34
N MET A 164 -79.10 -37.56 31.50
CA MET A 164 -79.08 -36.71 30.29
C MET A 164 -78.93 -35.23 30.65
N GLU A 165 -79.67 -34.73 31.64
CA GLU A 165 -79.55 -33.35 32.11
C GLU A 165 -78.19 -33.05 32.76
N ARG A 166 -77.59 -34.04 33.44
CA ARG A 166 -76.21 -33.92 33.93
C ARG A 166 -75.19 -33.89 32.78
N MET A 167 -75.40 -34.68 31.73
CA MET A 167 -74.56 -34.65 30.53
C MET A 167 -74.67 -33.31 29.78
N LYS A 168 -75.87 -32.74 29.61
CA LYS A 168 -76.06 -31.39 29.03
C LYS A 168 -75.30 -30.32 29.82
N ARG A 169 -75.43 -30.33 31.15
CA ARG A 169 -74.70 -29.40 32.02
C ARG A 169 -73.19 -29.55 31.88
N LEU A 170 -72.67 -30.77 31.80
CA LEU A 170 -71.24 -31.01 31.57
C LEU A 170 -70.80 -30.54 30.18
N ILE A 171 -71.58 -30.78 29.13
CA ILE A 171 -71.29 -30.31 27.78
C ILE A 171 -71.22 -28.78 27.75
N GLY A 172 -72.15 -28.07 28.40
CA GLY A 172 -72.11 -26.62 28.55
C GLY A 172 -70.82 -26.13 29.20
N VAL A 173 -70.43 -26.72 30.35
CA VAL A 173 -69.16 -26.39 31.02
C VAL A 173 -67.94 -26.67 30.12
N LEU A 174 -67.98 -27.71 29.28
CA LEU A 174 -66.91 -28.00 28.33
C LEU A 174 -66.85 -26.98 27.18
N GLN A 175 -67.99 -26.54 26.67
CA GLN A 175 -68.06 -25.49 25.64
C GLN A 175 -67.55 -24.16 26.19
N ASP A 176 -67.96 -23.76 27.39
CA ASP A 176 -67.49 -22.52 28.03
C ASP A 176 -65.98 -22.53 28.25
N LYS A 177 -65.43 -23.67 28.72
CA LYS A 177 -63.98 -23.85 28.85
C LYS A 177 -63.26 -23.82 27.50
N GLN A 178 -63.85 -24.40 26.46
CA GLN A 178 -63.28 -24.37 25.12
C GLN A 178 -63.22 -22.95 24.56
N ILE A 179 -64.27 -22.15 24.78
CA ILE A 179 -64.31 -20.73 24.40
C ILE A 179 -63.26 -19.93 25.17
N THR A 180 -63.23 -20.07 26.50
CA THR A 180 -62.26 -19.37 27.35
C THR A 180 -60.81 -19.69 26.96
N LEU A 181 -60.50 -20.97 26.73
CA LEU A 181 -59.17 -21.37 26.27
C LEU A 181 -58.82 -20.83 24.88
N ALA A 182 -59.79 -20.69 23.98
CA ALA A 182 -59.57 -20.13 22.66
C ALA A 182 -59.28 -18.62 22.74
N ASP A 183 -59.97 -17.90 23.63
CA ASP A 183 -59.77 -16.49 23.91
C ASP A 183 -58.39 -16.25 24.55
N ASP A 184 -58.04 -17.00 25.61
CA ASP A 184 -56.73 -16.94 26.26
C ASP A 184 -55.60 -17.23 25.24
N LEU A 185 -55.79 -18.22 24.37
CA LEU A 185 -54.82 -18.54 23.32
C LEU A 185 -54.69 -17.42 22.27
N ALA A 186 -55.79 -16.73 21.95
CA ALA A 186 -55.77 -15.60 21.04
C ALA A 186 -55.04 -14.40 21.65
N GLU A 187 -55.26 -14.13 22.93
CA GLU A 187 -54.57 -13.08 23.69
C GLU A 187 -53.07 -13.34 23.75
N VAL A 188 -52.66 -14.56 24.18
CA VAL A 188 -51.24 -14.95 24.23
C VAL A 188 -50.59 -14.86 22.84
N LYS A 189 -51.29 -15.23 21.77
CA LYS A 189 -50.77 -15.07 20.41
C LYS A 189 -50.56 -13.60 20.07
N GLN A 190 -51.48 -12.71 20.40
CA GLN A 190 -51.33 -11.28 20.14
C GLN A 190 -50.18 -10.68 20.95
N GLU A 191 -50.04 -11.05 22.21
CA GLU A 191 -48.93 -10.61 23.08
C GLU A 191 -47.58 -11.05 22.50
N ILE A 192 -47.44 -12.33 22.12
CA ILE A 192 -46.22 -12.85 21.50
C ILE A 192 -45.91 -12.11 20.19
N HIS A 193 -46.92 -11.81 19.36
CA HIS A 193 -46.70 -11.05 18.12
C HIS A 193 -46.23 -9.62 18.40
N ALA A 194 -46.79 -8.97 19.42
CA ALA A 194 -46.39 -7.64 19.84
C ALA A 194 -44.94 -7.64 20.37
N ASP A 195 -44.58 -8.61 21.20
CA ASP A 195 -43.23 -8.76 21.74
C ASP A 195 -42.21 -9.07 20.64
N ILE A 196 -42.54 -9.96 19.70
CA ILE A 196 -41.68 -10.24 18.54
C ILE A 196 -41.47 -8.97 17.70
N ALA A 197 -42.51 -8.18 17.46
CA ALA A 197 -42.41 -6.93 16.72
C ALA A 197 -41.52 -5.92 17.46
N LYS A 198 -41.65 -5.82 18.79
CA LYS A 198 -40.80 -4.97 19.62
C LYS A 198 -39.34 -5.41 19.56
N VAL A 199 -39.05 -6.68 19.81
CA VAL A 199 -37.68 -7.23 19.73
C VAL A 199 -37.08 -6.98 18.35
N ARG A 200 -37.85 -7.15 17.28
CA ARG A 200 -37.38 -6.90 15.92
C ARG A 200 -36.95 -5.44 15.72
N THR A 201 -37.77 -4.49 16.18
CA THR A 201 -37.45 -3.06 16.05
C THR A 201 -36.24 -2.65 16.89
N GLU A 202 -36.09 -3.22 18.09
CA GLU A 202 -34.91 -3.01 18.95
C GLU A 202 -33.64 -3.56 18.30
N ILE A 203 -33.70 -4.76 17.69
CA ILE A 203 -32.57 -5.34 16.94
C ILE A 203 -32.21 -4.48 15.73
N GLU A 204 -33.19 -4.04 14.94
CA GLU A 204 -32.96 -3.17 13.77
C GLU A 204 -32.27 -1.87 14.20
N ALA A 205 -32.74 -1.22 15.27
CA ALA A 205 -32.11 -0.02 15.82
C ALA A 205 -30.68 -0.27 16.34
N ALA A 206 -30.45 -1.37 17.05
CA ALA A 206 -29.12 -1.74 17.55
C ALA A 206 -28.14 -2.03 16.40
N VAL A 207 -28.58 -2.72 15.35
CA VAL A 207 -27.78 -3.00 14.16
C VAL A 207 -27.41 -1.70 13.43
N ASP A 208 -28.37 -0.78 13.25
CA ASP A 208 -28.10 0.50 12.60
C ASP A 208 -27.17 1.39 13.41
N SER A 209 -27.31 1.40 14.74
CA SER A 209 -26.38 2.08 15.65
C SER A 209 -24.98 1.48 15.53
N GLY A 210 -24.85 0.16 15.59
CA GLY A 210 -23.56 -0.54 15.46
C GLY A 210 -22.88 -0.31 14.12
N LYS A 211 -23.64 -0.29 13.01
CA LYS A 211 -23.11 0.06 11.68
C LYS A 211 -22.58 1.50 11.63
N LYS A 212 -23.32 2.47 12.19
CA LYS A 212 -22.88 3.87 12.26
C LYS A 212 -21.62 4.03 13.11
N GLU A 213 -21.57 3.39 14.27
CA GLU A 213 -20.40 3.43 15.15
C GLU A 213 -19.17 2.82 14.49
N SER A 214 -19.32 1.64 13.87
CA SER A 214 -18.24 0.98 13.12
C SER A 214 -17.74 1.86 11.96
N ARG A 215 -18.65 2.43 11.17
CA ARG A 215 -18.29 3.35 10.07
C ARG A 215 -17.50 4.56 10.57
N ASN A 216 -17.97 5.20 11.65
CA ASN A 216 -17.30 6.34 12.26
C ASN A 216 -15.93 5.95 12.84
N GLY A 217 -15.81 4.75 13.42
CA GLY A 217 -14.55 4.19 13.91
C GLY A 217 -13.53 4.01 12.79
N ILE A 218 -13.94 3.38 11.68
CA ILE A 218 -13.11 3.19 10.48
C ILE A 218 -12.70 4.52 9.89
N GLU A 219 -13.61 5.50 9.79
CA GLU A 219 -13.29 6.83 9.26
C GLU A 219 -12.23 7.56 10.11
N ARG A 220 -12.36 7.51 11.45
CA ARG A 220 -11.36 8.10 12.37
C ARG A 220 -10.00 7.42 12.26
N GLN A 221 -9.98 6.10 12.18
CA GLN A 221 -8.75 5.33 12.00
C GLN A 221 -8.09 5.68 10.66
N SER A 222 -8.86 5.72 9.58
CA SER A 222 -8.38 6.10 8.25
C SER A 222 -7.74 7.49 8.26
N LYS A 223 -8.44 8.51 8.80
CA LYS A 223 -7.89 9.88 8.93
C LYS A 223 -6.60 9.92 9.76
N THR A 224 -6.53 9.13 10.84
CA THR A 224 -5.33 9.06 11.70
C THR A 224 -4.16 8.44 10.97
N VAL A 225 -4.40 7.36 10.21
CA VAL A 225 -3.37 6.70 9.42
C VAL A 225 -2.87 7.62 8.31
N SER A 226 -3.77 8.27 7.56
CA SER A 226 -3.40 9.25 6.54
C SER A 226 -2.53 10.37 7.11
N ALA A 227 -2.93 10.96 8.24
CA ALA A 227 -2.13 12.02 8.88
C ALA A 227 -0.73 11.55 9.32
N LYS A 228 -0.60 10.31 9.81
CA LYS A 228 0.70 9.73 10.16
C LYS A 228 1.58 9.50 8.93
N VAL A 229 1.00 9.01 7.84
CA VAL A 229 1.71 8.82 6.58
C VAL A 229 2.20 10.15 6.02
N ASP A 230 1.34 11.18 5.98
CA ASP A 230 1.71 12.51 5.51
C ASP A 230 2.84 13.11 6.36
N HIS A 231 2.76 12.97 7.69
CA HIS A 231 3.82 13.44 8.58
C HIS A 231 5.15 12.70 8.34
N GLU A 232 5.13 11.39 8.13
CA GLU A 232 6.35 10.62 7.86
C GLU A 232 6.96 10.99 6.50
N ILE A 233 6.13 11.22 5.47
CA ILE A 233 6.59 11.72 4.17
C ILE A 233 7.26 13.09 4.33
N GLN A 234 6.65 14.02 5.07
CA GLN A 234 7.23 15.33 5.32
C GLN A 234 8.56 15.23 6.06
N ARG A 235 8.65 14.36 7.07
CA ARG A 235 9.88 14.11 7.82
C ARG A 235 10.99 13.55 6.93
N LEU A 236 10.67 12.57 6.06
CA LEU A 236 11.62 11.99 5.13
C LEU A 236 12.11 13.02 4.11
N ASN A 237 11.21 13.82 3.54
CA ASN A 237 11.58 14.89 2.60
C ASN A 237 12.53 15.90 3.27
N HIS A 238 12.24 16.31 4.51
CA HIS A 238 13.12 17.22 5.24
C HIS A 238 14.51 16.63 5.48
N ASN A 239 14.59 15.35 5.86
CA ASN A 239 15.85 14.66 6.06
C ASN A 239 16.65 14.54 4.76
N ILE A 240 15.99 14.21 3.64
CA ILE A 240 16.62 14.15 2.31
C ILE A 240 17.16 15.52 1.92
N ASP A 241 16.39 16.59 2.11
CA ASP A 241 16.83 17.95 1.80
C ASP A 241 18.07 18.36 2.60
N ASP A 242 18.11 18.02 3.88
CA ASP A 242 19.26 18.34 4.74
C ASP A 242 20.48 17.50 4.41
N GLN A 243 20.32 16.22 4.10
CA GLN A 243 21.39 15.36 3.59
C GLN A 243 21.94 15.89 2.25
N MET A 244 21.06 16.29 1.34
CA MET A 244 21.46 16.85 0.04
C MET A 244 22.21 18.17 0.18
N LYS A 245 21.80 19.04 1.12
CA LYS A 245 22.57 20.25 1.47
C LYS A 245 23.95 19.90 2.03
N GLY A 246 24.02 18.91 2.93
CA GLY A 246 25.27 18.40 3.48
C GLY A 246 26.22 17.95 2.38
N PHE A 247 25.78 17.05 1.50
CA PHE A 247 26.57 16.56 0.37
C PHE A 247 27.00 17.68 -0.58
N ARG A 248 26.12 18.66 -0.84
CA ARG A 248 26.46 19.79 -1.71
C ARG A 248 27.56 20.65 -1.10
N ASN A 249 27.53 20.87 0.21
CA ASN A 249 28.54 21.63 0.93
C ASN A 249 29.88 20.88 0.92
N GLU A 250 29.88 19.60 1.28
CA GLU A 250 31.08 18.75 1.25
C GLU A 250 31.71 18.71 -0.15
N LEU A 251 30.90 18.52 -1.20
CA LEU A 251 31.38 18.53 -2.58
C LEU A 251 31.96 19.90 -2.98
N THR A 252 31.32 20.98 -2.54
CA THR A 252 31.81 22.34 -2.83
C THR A 252 33.14 22.61 -2.13
N GLU A 253 33.29 22.17 -0.88
CA GLU A 253 34.54 22.28 -0.12
C GLU A 253 35.65 21.45 -0.77
N ALA A 254 35.36 20.20 -1.15
CA ALA A 254 36.30 19.33 -1.85
C ALA A 254 36.78 19.94 -3.17
N LEU A 255 35.85 20.47 -3.99
CA LEU A 255 36.19 21.13 -5.25
C LEU A 255 37.03 22.40 -5.04
N GLN A 256 36.74 23.19 -3.99
CA GLN A 256 37.55 24.36 -3.67
C GLN A 256 38.95 23.97 -3.20
N GLN A 257 39.07 22.91 -2.41
CA GLN A 257 40.34 22.41 -1.92
C GLN A 257 41.20 21.90 -3.08
N GLU A 258 40.64 21.04 -3.94
CA GLU A 258 41.31 20.53 -5.14
C GLU A 258 41.79 21.67 -6.05
N ARG A 259 40.96 22.71 -6.24
CA ARG A 259 41.34 23.90 -7.02
C ARG A 259 42.51 24.65 -6.40
N ARG A 260 42.59 24.75 -5.07
CA ARG A 260 43.71 25.40 -4.36
C ARG A 260 44.98 24.57 -4.51
N GLU A 261 44.88 23.25 -4.33
CA GLU A 261 46.00 22.31 -4.47
C GLU A 261 46.55 22.33 -5.89
N SER A 262 45.71 22.08 -6.90
CA SER A 262 46.06 22.21 -8.32
C SER A 262 46.65 23.59 -8.66
N GLY A 263 46.10 24.67 -8.12
CA GLY A 263 46.62 26.02 -8.31
C GLY A 263 48.01 26.24 -7.70
N SER A 264 48.29 25.61 -6.55
CA SER A 264 49.59 25.65 -5.89
C SER A 264 50.65 24.82 -6.62
N GLU A 265 50.26 23.66 -7.15
CA GLU A 265 51.12 22.81 -7.97
C GLU A 265 51.49 23.51 -9.27
N LEU A 266 50.51 24.13 -9.95
CA LEU A 266 50.76 24.90 -11.18
C LEU A 266 51.71 26.09 -10.93
N LYS A 267 51.58 26.80 -9.81
CA LYS A 267 52.52 27.87 -9.43
C LYS A 267 53.93 27.31 -9.22
N THR A 268 54.04 26.19 -8.51
CA THR A 268 55.34 25.53 -8.24
C THR A 268 55.99 25.07 -9.55
N LEU A 269 55.23 24.44 -10.44
CA LEU A 269 55.66 24.06 -11.79
C LEU A 269 56.14 25.26 -12.60
N ARG A 270 55.36 26.36 -12.61
CA ARG A 270 55.75 27.60 -13.31
C ARG A 270 57.06 28.15 -12.75
N SER A 271 57.20 28.29 -11.43
CA SER A 271 58.43 28.82 -10.82
C SER A 271 59.65 27.94 -11.11
N LYS A 272 59.47 26.61 -11.13
CA LYS A 272 60.54 25.68 -11.51
C LYS A 272 60.94 25.86 -12.98
N PHE A 273 59.95 25.98 -13.87
CA PHE A 273 60.18 26.20 -15.29
C PHE A 273 60.87 27.55 -15.57
N GLU A 274 60.46 28.61 -14.89
CA GLU A 274 61.12 29.93 -14.95
C GLU A 274 62.58 29.82 -14.48
N SER A 275 62.84 29.18 -13.33
CA SER A 275 64.20 28.96 -12.83
C SER A 275 65.08 28.16 -13.81
N ASP A 276 64.54 27.10 -14.40
CA ASP A 276 65.29 26.29 -15.37
C ASP A 276 65.54 27.06 -16.68
N THR A 277 64.60 27.91 -17.08
CA THR A 277 64.77 28.83 -18.22
C THR A 277 65.87 29.85 -17.95
N ASP A 278 65.93 30.42 -16.75
CA ASP A 278 66.97 31.38 -16.35
C ASP A 278 68.36 30.71 -16.31
N LYS A 279 68.46 29.50 -15.74
CA LYS A 279 69.72 28.72 -15.76
C LYS A 279 70.18 28.40 -17.18
N LEU A 280 69.26 28.02 -18.07
CA LEU A 280 69.57 27.77 -19.47
C LEU A 280 70.08 29.05 -20.15
N ARG A 281 69.45 30.19 -19.86
CA ARG A 281 69.86 31.49 -20.40
C ARG A 281 71.25 31.90 -19.90
N GLU A 282 71.53 31.76 -18.60
CA GLU A 282 72.85 32.02 -18.01
C GLU A 282 73.93 31.13 -18.64
N SER A 283 73.65 29.82 -18.76
CA SER A 283 74.55 28.85 -19.40
C SER A 283 74.84 29.22 -20.86
N LEU A 284 73.82 29.68 -21.61
CA LEU A 284 73.99 30.12 -22.99
C LEU A 284 74.83 31.40 -23.08
N VAL A 285 74.57 32.39 -22.23
CA VAL A 285 75.35 33.64 -22.16
C VAL A 285 76.82 33.33 -21.87
N GLU A 286 77.07 32.44 -20.91
CA GLU A 286 78.43 32.04 -20.53
C GLU A 286 79.13 31.30 -21.68
N LYS A 287 78.45 30.38 -22.38
CA LYS A 287 79.01 29.75 -23.60
C LYS A 287 79.31 30.76 -24.70
N VAL A 288 78.41 31.72 -24.93
CA VAL A 288 78.63 32.79 -25.93
C VAL A 288 79.84 33.66 -25.54
N ARG A 289 80.00 33.98 -24.25
CA ARG A 289 81.18 34.70 -23.75
C ARG A 289 82.46 33.92 -23.98
N GLN A 290 82.49 32.64 -23.62
CA GLN A 290 83.65 31.76 -23.80
C GLN A 290 84.05 31.63 -25.28
N GLU A 291 83.08 31.42 -26.17
CA GLU A 291 83.36 31.39 -27.62
C GLU A 291 83.81 32.77 -28.14
N GLY A 292 83.24 33.87 -27.63
CA GLY A 292 83.70 35.22 -27.95
C GLY A 292 85.17 35.43 -27.59
N GLU A 293 85.57 35.05 -26.38
CA GLU A 293 86.97 35.10 -25.92
C GLU A 293 87.89 34.20 -26.75
N ARG A 294 87.42 33.00 -27.10
CA ARG A 294 88.16 32.05 -27.95
C ARG A 294 88.41 32.64 -29.34
N VAL A 295 87.38 33.23 -29.95
CA VAL A 295 87.47 33.88 -31.27
C VAL A 295 88.36 35.12 -31.22
N GLU A 296 88.27 35.94 -30.17
CA GLU A 296 89.18 37.07 -29.98
C GLU A 296 90.64 36.63 -29.86
N ALA A 297 90.91 35.58 -29.08
CA ALA A 297 92.25 35.03 -28.92
C ALA A 297 92.81 34.48 -30.25
N GLU A 298 91.99 33.74 -31.01
CA GLU A 298 92.36 33.29 -32.36
C GLU A 298 92.61 34.48 -33.30
N THR A 299 91.78 35.51 -33.25
CA THR A 299 91.93 36.72 -34.08
C THR A 299 93.21 37.48 -33.73
N ARG A 300 93.55 37.63 -32.45
CA ARG A 300 94.81 38.23 -32.01
C ARG A 300 96.01 37.41 -32.46
N LYS A 301 95.94 36.08 -32.32
CA LYS A 301 96.99 35.17 -32.77
C LYS A 301 97.24 35.30 -34.27
N ILE A 302 96.18 35.26 -35.08
CA ILE A 302 96.27 35.47 -36.54
C ILE A 302 96.82 36.86 -36.85
N GLY A 303 96.37 37.90 -36.15
CA GLY A 303 96.87 39.26 -36.32
C GLY A 303 98.37 39.38 -36.02
N GLN A 304 98.85 38.68 -34.99
CA GLN A 304 100.26 38.65 -34.62
C GLN A 304 101.10 37.83 -35.62
N GLU A 305 100.61 36.66 -36.03
CA GLU A 305 101.23 35.86 -37.11
C GLU A 305 101.34 36.68 -38.41
N ALA A 306 100.31 37.47 -38.74
CA ALA A 306 100.32 38.37 -39.89
C ALA A 306 101.31 39.54 -39.73
N ALA A 307 101.44 40.09 -38.51
CA ALA A 307 102.41 41.14 -38.21
C ALA A 307 103.85 40.62 -38.31
N ASP A 308 104.14 39.45 -37.73
CA ASP A 308 105.45 38.79 -37.81
C ASP A 308 105.81 38.45 -39.27
N ALA A 309 104.83 37.97 -40.05
CA ALA A 309 105.01 37.72 -41.47
C ALA A 309 105.33 39.01 -42.24
N ARG A 310 104.61 40.11 -41.96
CA ARG A 310 104.92 41.43 -42.55
C ARG A 310 106.32 41.91 -42.19
N GLN A 311 106.73 41.78 -40.94
CA GLN A 311 108.07 42.18 -40.50
C GLN A 311 109.15 41.36 -41.22
N LYS A 312 109.01 40.03 -41.28
CA LYS A 312 109.94 39.17 -42.04
C LYS A 312 110.06 39.57 -43.51
N VAL A 313 108.93 39.91 -44.15
CA VAL A 313 108.91 40.40 -45.53
C VAL A 313 109.63 41.74 -45.63
N GLN A 314 109.42 42.66 -44.69
CA GLN A 314 110.08 43.97 -44.65
C GLN A 314 111.60 43.84 -44.43
N ASP A 315 112.03 42.97 -43.50
CA ASP A 315 113.45 42.70 -43.25
C ASP A 315 114.12 42.06 -44.48
N SER A 316 113.42 41.14 -45.15
CA SER A 316 113.90 40.52 -46.40
C SER A 316 114.01 41.56 -47.53
N LEU A 317 113.03 42.47 -47.65
CA LEU A 317 113.07 43.60 -48.57
C LEU A 317 114.22 44.56 -48.26
N HIS A 318 114.47 44.84 -46.98
CA HIS A 318 115.59 45.69 -46.57
C HIS A 318 116.94 45.06 -46.90
N THR A 319 117.10 43.78 -46.57
CA THR A 319 118.30 43.00 -46.91
C THR A 319 118.52 42.95 -48.43
N LEU A 320 117.47 42.71 -49.21
CA LEU A 320 117.53 42.75 -50.67
C LEU A 320 117.94 44.15 -51.18
N SER A 321 117.40 45.21 -50.57
CA SER A 321 117.77 46.59 -50.87
C SER A 321 119.25 46.86 -50.57
N GLU A 322 119.78 46.36 -49.46
CA GLU A 322 121.21 46.47 -49.11
C GLU A 322 122.08 45.71 -50.10
N TYR A 323 121.72 44.47 -50.47
CA TYR A 323 122.41 43.72 -51.51
C TYR A 323 122.40 44.45 -52.86
N LEU A 324 121.26 45.04 -53.25
CA LEU A 324 121.15 45.85 -54.47
C LEU A 324 122.07 47.08 -54.40
N LEU A 325 122.11 47.79 -53.26
CA LEU A 325 123.04 48.91 -53.05
C LEU A 325 124.49 48.48 -53.21
N LEU A 326 124.86 47.36 -52.58
CA LEU A 326 126.20 46.79 -52.64
C LEU A 326 126.59 46.40 -54.08
N VAL A 327 125.67 45.78 -54.83
CA VAL A 327 125.87 45.45 -56.26
C VAL A 327 126.02 46.72 -57.11
N ILE A 328 125.22 47.76 -56.85
CA ILE A 328 125.32 49.06 -57.53
C ILE A 328 126.68 49.73 -57.25
N GLU A 329 127.14 49.68 -55.99
CA GLU A 329 128.46 50.20 -55.59
C GLU A 329 129.60 49.40 -56.22
N ALA A 330 129.56 48.07 -56.16
CA ALA A 330 130.59 47.19 -56.74
C ALA A 330 130.68 47.30 -58.28
N ALA A 331 129.56 47.59 -58.95
CA ALA A 331 129.52 47.82 -60.39
C ALA A 331 129.96 49.24 -60.82
N GLY A 332 130.29 50.13 -59.88
CA GLY A 332 130.64 51.53 -60.17
C GLY A 332 129.48 52.34 -60.78
N LEU A 333 128.23 51.91 -60.53
CA LEU A 333 127.03 52.50 -61.12
C LEU A 333 126.45 53.65 -60.30
N ARG A 334 126.93 53.87 -59.06
CA ARG A 334 126.43 54.91 -58.15
C ARG A 334 126.42 56.31 -58.79
N ASP A 335 127.55 56.74 -59.34
CA ASP A 335 127.71 58.05 -59.99
C ASP A 335 126.87 58.21 -61.29
N LYS A 336 126.48 57.10 -61.93
CA LYS A 336 125.58 57.11 -63.11
C LYS A 336 124.11 57.14 -62.72
N ILE A 337 123.72 56.43 -61.66
CA ILE A 337 122.34 56.41 -61.15
C ILE A 337 121.99 57.72 -60.46
N GLU A 338 122.92 58.31 -59.69
CA GLU A 338 122.70 59.59 -59.02
C GLU A 338 122.52 60.75 -60.03
N LYS A 339 123.19 60.68 -61.19
CA LYS A 339 122.92 61.57 -62.33
C LYS A 339 121.53 61.33 -62.96
N LEU A 340 121.09 60.08 -63.09
CA LEU A 340 119.76 59.75 -63.65
C LEU A 340 118.60 60.07 -62.69
N SER A 341 118.81 59.97 -61.38
CA SER A 341 117.81 60.25 -60.35
C SER A 341 117.47 61.73 -60.23
N TYR A 342 118.41 62.62 -60.56
CA TYR A 342 118.18 64.06 -60.60
C TYR A 342 117.74 64.57 -61.97
N ASP A 343 118.04 63.84 -63.06
CA ASP A 343 117.72 64.28 -64.43
C ASP A 343 116.40 63.75 -65.01
N LYS A 344 115.68 62.84 -64.34
CA LYS A 344 114.38 62.34 -64.84
C LYS A 344 113.24 62.55 -63.86
N SER A 345 112.35 63.46 -64.22
CA SER A 345 111.09 63.71 -63.53
C SER A 345 110.26 62.43 -63.45
N LEU A 346 109.51 62.30 -62.34
CA LEU A 346 108.58 61.21 -62.07
C LEU A 346 107.54 60.97 -63.19
N GLU A 347 107.38 61.94 -64.09
CA GLU A 347 106.46 61.91 -65.23
C GLU A 347 106.96 61.07 -66.41
N GLU A 348 108.27 60.87 -66.59
CA GLU A 348 108.78 60.00 -67.66
C GLU A 348 108.66 58.50 -67.32
N MET A 349 108.65 58.13 -66.04
CA MET A 349 108.52 56.72 -65.61
C MET A 349 107.10 56.16 -65.72
N LYS A 350 106.05 57.00 -65.79
CA LYS A 350 104.65 56.54 -66.00
C LYS A 350 104.36 56.00 -67.41
N ASN A 351 105.25 56.24 -68.39
CA ASN A 351 105.05 55.82 -69.78
C ASN A 351 105.74 54.48 -70.13
N LEU A 352 106.37 53.81 -69.15
CA LEU A 352 106.79 52.43 -69.31
C LEU A 352 105.59 51.51 -69.06
N LYS A 353 104.95 51.10 -70.16
CA LYS A 353 103.95 50.03 -70.15
C LYS A 353 104.56 48.77 -69.53
N LEU A 354 103.99 48.37 -68.41
CA LEU A 354 103.96 47.00 -67.92
C LEU A 354 102.52 46.69 -67.54
#